data_AF-A0A843CYI3-F1
#
_entry.id   AF-A0A843CYI3-F1
#
_cell.length_a   1.000
_cell.length_b   1.000
_cell.length_c   1.000
_cell.angle_alpha   90.00
_cell.angle_beta   90.00
_cell.angle_gamma   90.00
#
_symmetry.space_group_name_H-M   'P 1'
#
loop_
_entity.id
_entity.type
_entity.pdbx_description
1 polymer ?
#
loop_
_entity_poly.entity_id
_entity_poly.type
_entity_poly.pdbx_seq_one_letter_code
_entity_poly.pdbx_strand_id
1 'polypeptide(L)'
;SARSSEILLHDPDCAVIQQLHEFRSVSGLDGYDSVRGLFIEGNPVYPGSEIRSRTHIQLCVCNPNCIKGYFRPVEADNDYAMP
;
A
#
# COMPACT_ATOMS: atom_id res chain seq x y z
N SER A 1 -12.27 0.79 -29.06
CA SER A 1 -12.68 1.54 -27.86
C SER A 1 -11.87 1.00 -26.69
N ALA A 2 -10.75 1.64 -26.35
CA ALA A 2 -9.88 1.22 -25.25
C ALA A 2 -9.51 2.45 -24.43
N ARG A 3 -10.23 2.65 -23.32
CA ARG A 3 -9.84 3.56 -22.25
C ARG A 3 -9.99 2.78 -20.96
N SER A 4 -8.91 2.10 -20.57
CA SER A 4 -8.76 1.62 -19.20
C SER A 4 -7.56 2.33 -18.61
N SER A 5 -7.72 3.63 -18.34
CA SER A 5 -6.93 4.27 -17.29
C SER A 5 -7.51 3.77 -15.98
N GLU A 6 -7.05 2.60 -15.53
CA GLU A 6 -7.27 2.15 -14.15
C GLU A 6 -6.80 3.28 -13.25
N ILE A 7 -7.74 3.99 -12.63
CA ILE A 7 -7.41 5.01 -11.66
C ILE A 7 -6.97 4.24 -10.42
N LEU A 8 -5.65 4.20 -10.18
CA LEU A 8 -5.07 3.65 -8.96
C LEU A 8 -5.39 4.64 -7.82
N LEU A 9 -6.62 4.57 -7.33
CA LEU A 9 -7.10 5.38 -6.22
C LEU A 9 -6.61 4.72 -4.92
N HIS A 10 -5.57 5.29 -4.30
CA HIS A 10 -5.10 4.89 -2.97
C HIS A 10 -5.86 5.58 -1.83
N ASP A 11 -6.48 6.73 -2.11
CA ASP A 11 -7.30 7.47 -1.14
C ASP A 11 -8.45 6.64 -0.50
N PRO A 12 -9.12 5.72 -1.23
CA PRO A 12 -10.11 4.82 -0.66
C PRO A 12 -9.56 3.88 0.42
N ASP A 13 -8.32 3.39 0.26
CA ASP A 13 -7.75 2.42 1.20
C ASP A 13 -7.56 3.04 2.59
N CYS A 14 -7.10 4.29 2.63
CA CYS A 14 -6.92 5.03 3.88
C CYS A 14 -8.27 5.28 4.57
N ALA A 15 -9.31 5.63 3.82
CA ALA A 15 -10.66 5.82 4.37
C ALA A 15 -11.25 4.53 4.93
N VAL A 16 -11.11 3.41 4.22
CA VAL A 16 -11.58 2.08 4.66
C VAL A 16 -10.89 1.64 5.95
N ILE A 17 -9.56 1.77 6.02
CA ILE A 17 -8.79 1.38 7.21
C ILE A 17 -9.20 2.24 8.41
N GLN A 18 -9.36 3.55 8.22
CA GLN A 18 -9.81 4.45 9.28
C GLN A 18 -11.22 4.12 9.77
N GLN A 19 -12.16 3.88 8.86
CA GLN A 19 -13.53 3.51 9.22
C GLN A 19 -13.59 2.18 9.99
N LEU A 20 -12.76 1.20 9.60
CA LEU A 20 -12.65 -0.07 10.31
C LEU A 20 -12.11 0.12 11.74
N HIS A 21 -11.13 1.00 11.93
CA HIS A 21 -10.61 1.33 13.25
C HIS A 21 -11.65 2.04 14.12
N GLU A 22 -12.39 2.98 13.55
CA GLU A 22 -13.49 3.66 14.25
C GLU A 22 -14.57 2.66 14.68
N PHE A 23 -14.99 1.76 13.78
CA PHE A 23 -15.94 0.69 14.08
C PHE A 23 -15.48 -0.22 15.23
N ARG A 24 -14.19 -0.58 15.24
CA ARG A 24 -13.60 -1.40 16.33
C ARG A 24 -13.59 -0.64 17.64
N SER A 25 -13.23 0.64 17.62
CA SER A 25 -13.25 1.51 18.80
C SER A 25 -14.66 1.59 19.41
N VAL A 26 -15.70 1.83 18.61
CA VAL A 26 -17.09 1.89 19.14
C VAL A 26 -17.60 0.55 19.62
N SER A 27 -17.03 -0.55 19.11
CA SER A 27 -17.33 -1.93 19.52
C SER A 27 -16.51 -2.39 20.74
N GLY A 28 -15.63 -1.55 21.29
CA GLY A 28 -14.75 -1.90 22.40
C GLY A 28 -13.67 -2.93 22.05
N LEU A 29 -13.28 -3.01 20.76
CA LEU A 29 -12.24 -3.89 20.25
C LEU A 29 -10.96 -3.10 19.99
N ASP A 30 -9.81 -3.75 20.21
CA ASP A 30 -8.50 -3.14 19.93
C ASP A 30 -8.33 -2.84 18.44
N GLY A 31 -7.65 -1.74 18.10
CA GLY A 31 -7.26 -1.43 16.73
C GLY A 31 -6.21 -2.40 16.17
N TYR A 32 -5.94 -2.33 14.87
CA TYR A 32 -4.81 -3.05 14.30
C TYR A 32 -3.54 -2.20 14.35
N ASP A 33 -2.39 -2.80 14.65
CA ASP A 33 -1.11 -2.10 14.59
C ASP A 33 -0.59 -1.92 13.15
N SER A 34 -0.92 -2.87 12.28
CA SER A 34 -0.61 -2.83 10.85
C SER A 34 -1.61 -3.65 10.05
N VAL A 35 -1.78 -3.29 8.78
CA VAL A 35 -2.66 -3.95 7.81
C VAL A 35 -1.84 -4.36 6.59
N ARG A 36 -2.10 -5.55 6.05
CA ARG A 36 -1.49 -6.07 4.82
C ARG A 36 -2.58 -6.41 3.81
N GLY A 37 -2.55 -5.79 2.64
CA GLY A 37 -3.45 -6.07 1.53
C GLY A 37 -2.72 -6.73 0.35
N LEU A 38 -3.32 -7.77 -0.24
CA LEU A 38 -2.88 -8.34 -1.51
C LEU A 38 -3.73 -7.72 -2.63
N PHE A 39 -3.07 -7.13 -3.61
CA PHE A 39 -3.69 -6.52 -4.78
C PHE A 39 -3.29 -7.33 -6.01
N ILE A 40 -4.28 -7.84 -6.74
CA ILE A 40 -4.08 -8.67 -7.93
C ILE A 40 -4.52 -7.85 -9.14
N GLU A 41 -3.55 -7.21 -9.79
CA GLU A 41 -3.80 -6.22 -10.83
C GLU A 41 -3.00 -6.50 -12.10
N GLY A 42 -3.46 -5.94 -13.22
CA GLY A 42 -2.88 -6.17 -14.53
C GLY A 42 -3.38 -7.47 -15.17
N ASN A 43 -2.60 -8.00 -16.11
CA ASN A 43 -2.93 -9.22 -16.85
C ASN A 43 -2.18 -10.44 -16.26
N PRO A 44 -2.72 -11.66 -16.42
CA PRO A 44 -1.99 -12.89 -16.11
C PRO A 44 -0.59 -12.90 -16.73
N VAL A 45 0.44 -13.24 -15.94
CA VAL A 45 1.83 -13.32 -16.46
C VAL A 45 2.05 -14.53 -17.38
N TYR A 46 1.21 -15.56 -17.27
CA TYR A 46 1.14 -16.71 -18.17
C TYR A 46 -0.32 -17.16 -18.31
N PRO A 47 -0.69 -17.87 -19.40
CA PRO A 47 -2.06 -18.34 -19.60
C PRO A 47 -2.56 -19.17 -18.41
N GLY A 48 -3.71 -18.80 -17.85
CA GLY A 48 -4.31 -19.45 -16.68
C GLY A 48 -3.70 -19.05 -15.33
N SER A 49 -2.79 -18.07 -15.28
CA SER A 49 -2.23 -17.57 -14.02
C SER A 49 -3.15 -16.60 -13.29
N GLU A 50 -3.25 -16.75 -11.97
CA GLU A 50 -3.77 -15.70 -11.08
C GLU A 50 -2.66 -14.78 -10.55
N ILE A 51 -1.39 -15.08 -10.82
CA ILE A 51 -0.30 -14.11 -10.67
C ILE A 51 -0.38 -13.17 -11.87
N ARG A 52 -0.59 -11.89 -11.58
CA ARG A 52 -0.74 -10.85 -12.58
C ARG A 52 0.45 -9.92 -12.56
N SER A 53 0.67 -9.22 -13.68
CA SER A 53 1.86 -8.40 -13.90
C SER A 53 2.05 -7.27 -12.88
N ARG A 54 0.97 -6.85 -12.20
CA ARG A 54 1.00 -5.82 -11.15
C ARG A 54 0.47 -6.38 -9.82
N THR A 55 0.56 -7.70 -9.61
CA THR A 55 0.29 -8.27 -8.29
C THR A 55 1.29 -7.73 -7.28
N HIS A 56 0.79 -7.07 -6.24
CA HIS A 56 1.62 -6.44 -5.22
C HIS A 56 0.97 -6.53 -3.85
N ILE A 57 1.78 -6.33 -2.81
CA ILE A 57 1.31 -6.24 -1.43
C ILE A 57 1.45 -4.78 -1.01
N GLN A 58 0.44 -4.25 -0.34
CA GLN A 58 0.54 -2.97 0.37
C GLN A 58 0.54 -3.21 1.87
N LEU A 59 1.34 -2.42 2.58
CA LEU A 59 1.45 -2.44 4.03
C LEU A 59 1.07 -1.06 4.56
N CYS A 60 0.09 -1.01 5.46
CA CYS A 60 -0.26 0.18 6.22
C CYS A 60 0.18 -0.02 7.67
N VAL A 61 1.02 0.86 8.20
CA VAL A 61 1.43 0.84 9.61
C VAL A 61 0.56 1.86 10.34
N CYS A 62 -0.40 1.38 11.13
CA CYS A 62 -1.34 2.22 11.86
C CYS A 62 -0.77 2.69 13.20
N ASN A 63 0.08 1.87 13.83
CA ASN A 63 0.79 2.21 15.05
C ASN A 63 2.25 2.61 14.73
N PRO A 64 2.61 3.90 14.83
CA PRO A 64 3.97 4.35 14.52
C PRO A 64 5.05 3.71 15.39
N ASN A 65 4.73 3.20 16.58
CA ASN A 65 5.68 2.51 17.45
C ASN A 65 6.16 1.16 16.87
N CYS A 66 5.47 0.63 15.86
CA CYS A 66 5.91 -0.54 15.10
C CYS A 66 7.04 -0.22 14.11
N ILE A 67 7.26 1.05 13.78
CA ILE A 67 8.35 1.48 12.89
C ILE A 67 9.66 1.45 13.67
N LYS A 68 10.56 0.52 13.30
CA LYS A 68 11.90 0.39 13.94
C LYS A 68 12.94 1.34 13.36
N GLY A 69 12.72 1.80 12.13
CA GLY A 69 13.56 2.72 11.40
C GLY A 69 13.03 2.89 9.99
N TYR A 70 13.42 3.97 9.32
CA TYR A 70 13.11 4.20 7.91
C TYR A 70 14.28 4.90 7.25
N PHE A 71 14.45 4.64 5.95
CA PHE A 71 15.36 5.39 5.11
C PHE A 71 14.58 6.53 4.45
N ARG A 72 15.12 7.74 4.48
CA ARG A 72 14.60 8.88 3.74
C ARG A 72 15.56 9.17 2.58
N PRO A 73 15.18 8.86 1.32
CA PRO A 73 16.00 9.18 0.17
C PRO A 73 16.37 10.66 0.18
N VAL A 74 17.64 10.94 -0.08
CA VAL A 74 18.17 12.29 -0.26
C VAL A 74 18.46 12.46 -1.75
N GLU A 75 18.16 13.64 -2.30
CA GLU A 75 18.52 13.94 -3.67
C GLU A 75 20.04 13.99 -3.83
N ALA A 76 20.52 13.63 -5.02
CA ALA A 76 21.92 13.71 -5.34
C ALA A 76 22.37 15.17 -5.31
N ASP A 77 23.45 15.44 -4.60
CA ASP A 77 24.11 16.74 -4.63
C ASP A 77 24.91 16.85 -5.93
N ASN A 78 24.55 17.81 -6.78
CA ASN A 78 25.18 18.01 -8.09
C ASN A 78 26.66 18.44 -8.00
N ASP A 79 27.12 18.90 -6.83
CA ASP A 79 28.51 19.26 -6.60
C ASP A 79 29.43 18.03 -6.40
N TYR A 80 28.85 16.83 -6.25
CA TYR A 80 29.58 15.60 -6.04
C TYR A 80 29.26 14.58 -7.14
N ALA A 81 30.28 13.85 -7.60
CA ALA A 81 30.06 12.77 -8.56
C ALA A 81 29.23 11.66 -7.92
N MET A 82 28.21 11.20 -8.64
CA MET A 82 27.47 10.00 -8.27
C MET A 82 28.43 8.79 -8.32
N PRO A 83 28.54 8.00 -7.23
CA PRO A 83 29.38 6.81 -7.20
C PRO A 83 28.89 5.71 -8.15
#